data_AF-A0A432ZT39-F1
#
_entry.id   AF-A0A432ZT39-F1
#
_cell.length_a   1.000
_cell.length_b   1.000
_cell.length_c   1.000
_cell.angle_alpha   90.00
_cell.angle_beta   90.00
_cell.angle_gamma   90.00
#
_symmetry.space_group_name_H-M   'P 1'
#
loop_
_entity.id
_entity.type
_entity.pdbx_description
1 polymer ?
#
loop_
_entity_poly.entity_id
_entity_poly.type
_entity_poly.pdbx_seq_one_letter_code
_entity_poly.pdbx_strand_id
1 'polypeptide(L)'
;MGGKPFTAYHQSLIEQAENQELNPETWFMPQLFCQLSPLPAANTDKNLFQRTNGNVKVSVLSSERVPAGGLVRLLLAWLTTQAKRQRSPELAIDTSQSQFLKSLGLSNSGRYAALLREQVNRLARSTFQIERVVGNGVEIENILVSRKALISMRHGKNSSWSSTISLDEEFYQSILSNAVPVSAHAIKALTKNPLAIDFYCWWNWRVHSMSRRRQIEIPLDALKLQFSSETKERRDFRRKLENAAILASIFHHEIFNSTLFQSDKLIITKTNPHIAPK
;
A
#
# COMPACT_ATOMS: atom_id res chain seq x y z
N MET A 1 25.70 -6.45 -19.30
CA MET A 1 24.26 -6.28 -19.03
C MET A 1 23.86 -4.86 -19.43
N GLY A 2 23.27 -4.68 -20.61
CA GLY A 2 22.78 -3.37 -21.05
C GLY A 2 21.45 -3.07 -20.36
N GLY A 3 21.49 -2.39 -19.21
CA GLY A 3 20.28 -1.89 -18.56
C GLY A 3 19.58 -0.89 -19.48
N LYS A 4 18.26 -1.00 -19.62
CA LYS A 4 17.49 0.05 -20.29
C LYS A 4 17.76 1.39 -19.58
N PRO A 5 17.89 2.51 -20.32
CA PRO A 5 18.10 3.81 -19.71
C PRO A 5 16.96 4.14 -18.73
N PHE A 6 17.30 4.85 -17.64
CA PHE A 6 16.32 5.37 -16.70
C PHE A 6 15.24 6.16 -17.44
N THR A 7 13.98 5.82 -17.23
CA THR A 7 12.87 6.56 -17.85
C THR A 7 12.76 7.96 -17.23
N ALA A 8 12.08 8.91 -17.90
CA ALA A 8 11.76 10.22 -17.31
C ALA A 8 11.09 10.11 -15.93
N TYR A 9 10.28 9.07 -15.70
CA TYR A 9 9.73 8.78 -14.38
C TYR A 9 10.79 8.47 -13.31
N HIS A 10 11.84 7.71 -13.63
CA HIS A 10 12.92 7.43 -12.67
C HIS A 10 13.67 8.69 -12.31
N GLN A 11 14.03 9.52 -13.30
CA GLN A 11 14.68 10.81 -13.07
C GLN A 11 13.84 11.70 -12.16
N SER A 12 12.52 11.79 -12.43
CA SER A 12 11.62 12.58 -11.57
C SER A 12 11.54 12.09 -10.12
N LEU A 13 11.76 10.80 -9.86
CA LEU A 13 11.81 10.27 -8.49
C LEU A 13 13.14 10.53 -7.82
N ILE A 14 14.24 10.47 -8.57
CA ILE A 14 15.58 10.83 -8.07
C ILE A 14 15.57 12.30 -7.62
N GLU A 15 15.07 13.20 -8.47
CA GLU A 15 14.91 14.62 -8.12
C GLU A 15 14.04 14.82 -6.88
N GLN A 16 12.96 14.06 -6.74
CA GLN A 16 12.11 14.13 -5.53
C GLN A 16 12.87 13.67 -4.28
N ALA A 17 13.64 12.58 -4.37
CA ALA A 17 14.40 12.03 -3.25
C ALA A 17 15.59 12.92 -2.84
N GLU A 18 16.24 13.58 -3.79
CA GLU A 18 17.32 14.56 -3.52
C GLU A 18 16.80 15.80 -2.78
N ASN A 19 15.56 16.19 -3.04
CA ASN A 19 14.89 17.31 -2.37
C ASN A 19 14.24 16.92 -1.03
N GLN A 20 14.50 15.72 -0.51
CA GLN A 20 13.93 15.24 0.74
C GLN A 20 14.62 15.89 1.95
N GLU A 21 13.82 16.29 2.95
CA GLU A 21 14.35 16.67 4.25
C GLU A 21 15.09 15.49 4.92
N LEU A 22 16.15 15.80 5.68
CA LEU A 22 16.99 14.83 6.41
C LEU A 22 16.19 13.88 7.32
N ASN A 23 14.99 14.30 7.76
CA ASN A 23 14.07 13.49 8.56
C ASN A 23 12.73 13.31 7.82
N PRO A 24 12.52 12.19 7.10
CA PRO A 24 11.26 11.96 6.41
C PRO A 24 10.09 11.91 7.39
N GLU A 25 9.01 12.61 7.05
CA GLU A 25 7.75 12.50 7.77
C GLU A 25 7.33 11.02 7.85
N THR A 26 7.09 10.53 9.07
CA THR A 26 6.63 9.16 9.30
C THR A 26 5.12 9.07 9.11
N TRP A 27 4.71 8.22 8.18
CA TRP A 27 3.36 7.71 8.03
C TRP A 27 3.32 6.24 8.47
N PHE A 28 2.12 5.66 8.49
CA PHE A 28 1.88 4.27 8.88
C PHE A 28 1.05 3.55 7.83
N MET A 29 1.34 2.28 7.59
CA MET A 29 0.54 1.39 6.73
C MET A 29 -0.02 0.25 7.59
N PRO A 30 -1.27 -0.21 7.40
CA PRO A 30 -1.78 -1.35 8.16
C PRO A 30 -0.93 -2.59 7.88
N GLN A 31 -0.58 -3.33 8.93
CA GLN A 31 0.38 -4.44 8.83
C GLN A 31 -0.05 -5.49 7.81
N LEU A 32 -1.34 -5.83 7.80
CA LEU A 32 -1.94 -6.76 6.85
C LEU A 32 -1.65 -6.38 5.39
N PHE A 33 -1.70 -5.08 5.09
CA PHE A 33 -1.50 -4.58 3.73
C PHE A 33 -0.03 -4.67 3.31
N CYS A 34 0.91 -4.51 4.23
CA CYS A 34 2.33 -4.78 3.99
C CYS A 34 2.61 -6.27 3.79
N GLN A 35 1.95 -7.13 4.57
CA GLN A 35 2.18 -8.58 4.55
C GLN A 35 1.60 -9.24 3.32
N LEU A 36 0.36 -8.90 2.99
CA LEU A 36 -0.39 -9.59 1.96
C LEU A 36 -0.38 -8.76 0.67
N SER A 37 -0.45 -7.43 0.70
CA SER A 37 -0.73 -6.58 -0.47
C SER A 37 -2.12 -6.86 -1.10
N PRO A 38 -3.23 -6.78 -0.33
CA PRO A 38 -4.55 -7.32 -0.71
C PRO A 38 -5.27 -6.62 -1.87
N LEU A 39 -4.71 -5.53 -2.40
CA LEU A 39 -5.38 -4.68 -3.38
C LEU A 39 -4.88 -4.94 -4.80
N PRO A 40 -5.74 -4.95 -5.82
CA PRO A 40 -5.32 -4.88 -7.21
C PRO A 40 -4.39 -3.69 -7.47
N ALA A 41 -3.40 -3.90 -8.34
CA ALA A 41 -2.52 -2.84 -8.82
C ALA A 41 -3.23 -1.94 -9.86
N ALA A 42 -4.04 -2.53 -10.74
CA ALA A 42 -4.81 -1.79 -11.75
C ALA A 42 -6.27 -1.58 -11.29
N ASN A 43 -6.87 -0.47 -11.73
CA ASN A 43 -8.30 -0.29 -11.58
C ASN A 43 -9.06 -1.38 -12.33
N THR A 44 -10.14 -1.84 -11.72
CA THR A 44 -11.03 -2.84 -12.30
C THR A 44 -12.48 -2.46 -12.03
N ASP A 45 -13.37 -2.91 -12.90
CA ASP A 45 -14.82 -2.83 -12.73
C ASP A 45 -15.38 -4.01 -11.93
N LYS A 46 -14.52 -4.94 -11.50
CA LYS A 46 -14.93 -6.11 -10.73
C LYS A 46 -15.29 -5.76 -9.29
N ASN A 47 -16.28 -6.48 -8.77
CA ASN A 47 -16.73 -6.40 -7.38
C ASN A 47 -16.02 -7.42 -6.48
N LEU A 48 -15.30 -8.36 -7.08
CA LEU A 48 -14.54 -9.40 -6.40
C LEU A 48 -13.10 -9.43 -6.93
N PHE A 49 -12.14 -9.37 -6.02
CA PHE A 49 -10.76 -9.67 -6.28
C PHE A 49 -10.31 -10.81 -5.37
N GLN A 50 -9.65 -11.82 -5.92
CA GLN A 50 -9.17 -12.97 -5.16
C GLN A 50 -7.77 -13.38 -5.58
N ARG A 51 -7.05 -13.95 -4.62
CA ARG A 51 -5.78 -14.65 -4.86
C ARG A 51 -5.52 -15.64 -3.74
N THR A 52 -4.66 -16.60 -4.05
CA THR A 52 -4.19 -17.61 -3.10
C THR A 52 -2.67 -17.69 -3.17
N ASN A 53 -2.01 -17.63 -2.03
CA ASN A 53 -0.57 -17.82 -1.91
C ASN A 53 -0.30 -18.85 -0.79
N GLY A 54 0.11 -20.06 -1.19
CA GLY A 54 0.27 -21.16 -0.26
C GLY A 54 -1.04 -21.49 0.46
N ASN A 55 -1.01 -21.47 1.78
CA ASN A 55 -2.17 -21.74 2.64
C ASN A 55 -3.04 -20.52 2.94
N VAL A 56 -2.75 -19.35 2.36
CA VAL A 56 -3.50 -18.11 2.60
C VAL A 56 -4.25 -17.70 1.33
N LYS A 57 -5.55 -17.52 1.44
CA LYS A 57 -6.40 -16.92 0.39
C LYS A 57 -6.89 -15.56 0.87
N VAL A 58 -6.82 -14.58 -0.03
CA VAL A 58 -7.30 -13.22 0.21
C VAL A 58 -8.40 -12.93 -0.79
N SER A 59 -9.55 -12.50 -0.29
CA SER A 59 -10.68 -12.05 -1.07
C SER A 59 -11.02 -10.61 -0.68
N VAL A 60 -11.24 -9.75 -1.67
CA VAL A 60 -11.79 -8.40 -1.47
C VAL A 60 -13.12 -8.36 -2.18
N LEU A 61 -14.20 -8.22 -1.41
CA LEU A 61 -15.56 -8.10 -1.91
C LEU A 61 -16.01 -6.65 -1.74
N SER A 62 -16.64 -6.08 -2.75
CA SER A 62 -17.23 -4.75 -2.72
C SER A 62 -18.65 -4.82 -3.26
N SER A 63 -19.56 -3.99 -2.72
CA SER A 63 -20.91 -3.87 -3.28
C SER A 63 -20.89 -3.19 -4.66
N GLU A 64 -19.84 -2.43 -4.95
CA GLU A 64 -19.54 -1.84 -6.25
C GLU A 64 -18.17 -2.36 -6.68
N ARG A 65 -17.27 -1.49 -7.15
CA ARG A 65 -15.93 -1.90 -7.57
C ARG A 65 -15.00 -2.08 -6.37
N VAL A 66 -14.06 -3.01 -6.47
CA VAL A 66 -13.00 -3.13 -5.45
C VAL A 66 -12.06 -1.91 -5.48
N PRO A 67 -11.53 -1.49 -4.31
CA PRO A 67 -10.48 -0.48 -4.22
C PRO A 67 -9.22 -0.96 -4.93
N ALA A 68 -8.55 -0.05 -5.65
CA ALA A 68 -7.40 -0.44 -6.47
C ALA A 68 -6.41 0.71 -6.72
N GLY A 69 -5.18 0.33 -7.10
CA GLY A 69 -4.15 1.28 -7.53
C GLY A 69 -3.46 2.03 -6.40
N GLY A 70 -2.69 3.05 -6.78
CA GLY A 70 -1.79 3.75 -5.85
C GLY A 70 -2.52 4.75 -4.98
N LEU A 71 -3.61 5.36 -5.47
CA LEU A 71 -4.38 6.34 -4.70
C LEU A 71 -5.02 5.73 -3.46
N VAL A 72 -5.54 4.48 -3.53
CA VAL A 72 -6.09 3.84 -2.33
C VAL A 72 -5.00 3.42 -1.34
N ARG A 73 -3.80 3.06 -1.81
CA ARG A 73 -2.65 2.77 -0.94
C ARG A 73 -2.17 4.04 -0.23
N LEU A 74 -2.10 5.14 -0.96
CA LEU A 74 -1.81 6.47 -0.42
C LEU A 74 -2.85 6.87 0.64
N LEU A 75 -4.15 6.67 0.33
CA LEU A 75 -5.26 6.93 1.24
C LEU A 75 -5.17 6.07 2.50
N LEU A 76 -4.92 4.77 2.37
CA LEU A 76 -4.76 3.85 3.51
C LEU A 76 -3.61 4.26 4.42
N ALA A 77 -2.47 4.65 3.84
CA ALA A 77 -1.34 5.14 4.61
C ALA A 77 -1.70 6.42 5.39
N TRP A 78 -2.41 7.34 4.74
CA TRP A 78 -2.88 8.56 5.38
C TRP A 78 -3.90 8.28 6.49
N LEU A 79 -4.93 7.46 6.25
CA LEU A 79 -5.97 7.11 7.23
C LEU A 79 -5.36 6.46 8.48
N THR A 80 -4.47 5.49 8.28
CA THR A 80 -3.74 4.81 9.35
C THR A 80 -2.92 5.81 10.18
N THR A 81 -2.27 6.76 9.50
CA THR A 81 -1.49 7.81 10.15
C THR A 81 -2.38 8.75 10.96
N GLN A 82 -3.51 9.20 10.42
CA GLN A 82 -4.44 10.07 11.14
C GLN A 82 -5.05 9.36 12.35
N ALA A 83 -5.48 8.10 12.20
CA ALA A 83 -6.02 7.29 13.29
C ALA A 83 -5.05 7.18 14.46
N LYS A 84 -3.77 6.94 14.16
CA LYS A 84 -2.71 6.81 15.17
C LYS A 84 -2.32 8.15 15.79
N ARG A 85 -2.21 9.21 14.99
CA ARG A 85 -1.87 10.57 15.46
C ARG A 85 -2.97 11.17 16.34
N GLN A 86 -4.22 11.06 15.90
CA GLN A 86 -5.39 11.62 16.59
C GLN A 86 -5.88 10.71 17.72
N ARG A 87 -5.44 9.44 17.75
CA ARG A 87 -5.97 8.39 18.63
C ARG A 87 -7.50 8.35 18.58
N SER A 88 -8.04 8.36 17.36
CA SER A 88 -9.48 8.35 17.08
C SER A 88 -9.78 7.38 15.94
N PRO A 89 -10.82 6.52 16.06
CA PRO A 89 -11.36 5.77 14.93
C PRO A 89 -12.21 6.63 14.00
N GLU A 90 -12.65 7.82 14.44
CA GLU A 90 -13.43 8.76 13.64
C GLU A 90 -12.49 9.74 12.93
N LEU A 91 -12.46 9.70 11.60
CA LEU A 91 -11.56 10.49 10.78
C LEU A 91 -12.34 11.42 9.84
N ALA A 92 -12.05 12.72 9.93
CA ALA A 92 -12.51 13.70 8.97
C ALA A 92 -11.58 13.72 7.75
N ILE A 93 -12.14 13.46 6.57
CA ILE A 93 -11.46 13.61 5.28
C ILE A 93 -11.60 15.09 4.87
N ASP A 94 -10.97 15.95 5.68
CA ASP A 94 -10.88 17.42 5.64
C ASP A 94 -12.20 18.19 5.41
N THR A 95 -12.15 19.51 5.56
CA THR A 95 -13.22 20.48 5.25
C THR A 95 -13.07 21.09 3.86
N SER A 96 -11.88 20.97 3.27
CA SER A 96 -11.50 21.55 1.98
C SER A 96 -10.76 20.54 1.10
N GLN A 97 -11.23 20.38 -0.15
CA GLN A 97 -10.58 19.55 -1.17
C GLN A 97 -9.10 19.89 -1.34
N SER A 98 -8.78 21.19 -1.38
CA SER A 98 -7.43 21.69 -1.61
C SER A 98 -6.49 21.29 -0.48
N GLN A 99 -6.97 21.36 0.78
CA GLN A 99 -6.18 20.99 1.96
C GLN A 99 -5.96 19.49 2.02
N PHE A 100 -7.01 18.69 1.73
CA PHE A 100 -6.89 17.24 1.69
C PHE A 100 -5.89 16.78 0.62
N LEU A 101 -6.01 17.27 -0.61
CA LEU A 101 -5.07 16.95 -1.69
C LEU A 101 -3.64 17.36 -1.36
N LYS A 102 -3.45 18.55 -0.77
CA LYS A 102 -2.14 19.02 -0.32
C LYS A 102 -1.54 18.10 0.75
N SER A 103 -2.34 17.62 1.71
CA SER A 103 -1.86 16.68 2.74
C SER A 103 -1.35 15.36 2.15
N LEU A 104 -1.95 14.94 1.03
CA LEU A 104 -1.56 13.76 0.27
C LEU A 104 -0.43 14.02 -0.73
N GLY A 105 0.08 15.26 -0.84
CA GLY A 105 1.11 15.63 -1.82
C GLY A 105 0.62 15.61 -3.27
N LEU A 106 -0.69 15.73 -3.49
CA LEU A 106 -1.30 15.75 -4.82
C LEU A 106 -1.55 17.19 -5.28
N SER A 107 -1.51 17.40 -6.59
CA SER A 107 -1.89 18.69 -7.17
C SER A 107 -3.38 18.96 -6.94
N ASN A 108 -3.71 20.22 -6.65
CA ASN A 108 -5.08 20.65 -6.45
C ASN A 108 -5.85 20.61 -7.77
N SER A 109 -6.42 19.46 -8.11
CA SER A 109 -7.18 19.23 -9.33
C SER A 109 -8.49 18.52 -9.02
N GLY A 110 -9.57 18.92 -9.72
CA GLY A 110 -10.86 18.25 -9.63
C GLY A 110 -10.79 16.77 -9.99
N ARG A 111 -9.86 16.39 -10.89
CA ARG A 111 -9.61 15.00 -11.28
C ARG A 111 -9.11 14.15 -10.10
N TYR A 112 -8.06 14.57 -9.40
CA TYR A 112 -7.56 13.81 -8.25
C TYR A 112 -8.59 13.76 -7.12
N ALA A 113 -9.31 14.86 -6.91
CA ALA A 113 -10.39 14.89 -5.93
C ALA A 113 -11.49 13.86 -6.24
N ALA A 114 -11.94 13.78 -7.49
CA ALA A 114 -12.93 12.79 -7.91
C ALA A 114 -12.42 11.35 -7.73
N LEU A 115 -11.18 11.08 -8.17
CA LEU A 115 -10.57 9.75 -8.03
C LEU A 115 -10.40 9.32 -6.56
N LEU A 116 -10.03 10.25 -5.67
CA LEU A 116 -9.93 9.95 -4.24
C LEU A 116 -11.28 9.69 -3.61
N ARG A 117 -12.30 10.51 -3.91
CA ARG A 117 -13.68 10.24 -3.44
C ARG A 117 -14.13 8.85 -3.87
N GLU A 118 -13.84 8.49 -5.12
CA GLU A 118 -14.16 7.16 -5.64
C GLU A 118 -13.45 6.06 -4.83
N GLN A 119 -12.15 6.19 -4.55
CA GLN A 119 -11.43 5.20 -3.75
C GLN A 119 -11.91 5.15 -2.28
N VAL A 120 -12.27 6.29 -1.68
CA VAL A 120 -12.90 6.34 -0.35
C VAL A 120 -14.21 5.55 -0.36
N ASN A 121 -15.06 5.77 -1.37
CA ASN A 121 -16.34 5.06 -1.51
C ASN A 121 -16.14 3.55 -1.71
N ARG A 122 -15.23 3.16 -2.61
CA ARG A 122 -14.87 1.75 -2.84
C ARG A 122 -14.37 1.08 -1.56
N LEU A 123 -13.47 1.74 -0.82
CA LEU A 123 -12.91 1.23 0.42
C LEU A 123 -13.97 1.07 1.51
N ALA A 124 -14.86 2.07 1.67
CA ALA A 124 -15.94 2.04 2.65
C ALA A 124 -17.00 0.97 2.36
N ARG A 125 -17.09 0.48 1.11
CA ARG A 125 -18.01 -0.57 0.67
C ARG A 125 -17.36 -1.95 0.55
N SER A 126 -16.10 -2.08 0.96
CA SER A 126 -15.33 -3.31 0.79
C SER A 126 -15.14 -4.08 2.10
N THR A 127 -15.24 -5.39 2.01
CA THR A 127 -14.84 -6.34 3.04
C THR A 127 -13.64 -7.13 2.55
N PHE A 128 -12.62 -7.22 3.39
CA PHE A 128 -11.44 -8.04 3.15
C PHE A 128 -11.60 -9.35 3.91
N GLN A 129 -11.53 -10.47 3.22
CA GLN A 129 -11.60 -11.79 3.84
C GLN A 129 -10.25 -12.48 3.67
N ILE A 130 -9.73 -13.02 4.77
CA ILE A 130 -8.51 -13.81 4.79
C ILE A 130 -8.90 -15.21 5.24
N GLU A 131 -8.61 -16.20 4.41
CA GLU A 131 -8.77 -17.60 4.74
C GLU A 131 -7.38 -18.21 4.91
N ARG A 132 -7.15 -18.93 6.00
CA ARG A 132 -5.91 -19.66 6.28
C ARG A 132 -6.22 -21.14 6.47
N VAL A 133 -5.58 -21.99 5.68
CA VAL A 133 -5.64 -23.45 5.90
C VAL A 133 -4.72 -23.79 7.08
N VAL A 134 -5.29 -24.38 8.13
CA VAL A 134 -4.60 -24.76 9.37
C VAL A 134 -4.95 -26.21 9.71
N GLY A 135 -3.97 -27.12 9.55
CA GLY A 135 -4.21 -28.56 9.70
C GLY A 135 -5.28 -29.05 8.73
N ASN A 136 -6.37 -29.60 9.28
CA ASN A 136 -7.53 -30.08 8.51
C ASN A 136 -8.69 -29.07 8.47
N GLY A 137 -8.48 -27.84 8.98
CA GLY A 137 -9.49 -26.79 9.06
C GLY A 137 -9.14 -25.54 8.24
N VAL A 138 -10.11 -24.62 8.17
CA VAL A 138 -9.96 -23.29 7.57
C VAL A 138 -10.34 -22.26 8.62
N GLU A 139 -9.39 -21.38 8.94
CA GLU A 139 -9.62 -20.17 9.72
C GLU A 139 -10.05 -19.05 8.76
N ILE A 140 -11.13 -18.33 9.08
CA ILE A 140 -11.67 -17.26 8.25
C ILE A 140 -11.76 -15.99 9.10
N GLU A 141 -11.11 -14.93 8.63
CA GLU A 141 -11.10 -13.61 9.24
C GLU A 141 -11.71 -12.60 8.26
N ASN A 142 -12.74 -11.87 8.69
CA ASN A 142 -13.33 -10.79 7.90
C ASN A 142 -12.92 -9.45 8.50
N ILE A 143 -12.32 -8.59 7.67
CA ILE A 143 -11.77 -7.30 8.06
C ILE A 143 -12.54 -6.21 7.31
N LEU A 144 -13.13 -5.33 8.09
CA LEU A 144 -13.75 -4.11 7.62
C LEU A 144 -12.76 -2.97 7.83
N VAL A 145 -12.46 -2.17 6.81
CA VAL A 145 -11.65 -0.96 7.00
C VAL A 145 -12.47 0.15 7.65
N SER A 146 -13.77 0.19 7.34
CA SER A 146 -14.72 1.18 7.83
C SER A 146 -16.00 0.48 8.26
N ARG A 147 -16.50 0.84 9.44
CA ARG A 147 -17.83 0.44 9.91
C ARG A 147 -18.92 1.39 9.42
N LYS A 148 -18.56 2.64 9.14
CA LYS A 148 -19.47 3.70 8.70
C LYS A 148 -18.70 4.76 7.92
N ALA A 149 -19.27 5.25 6.82
CA ALA A 149 -18.75 6.41 6.11
C ALA A 149 -19.90 7.35 5.73
N LEU A 150 -19.68 8.64 5.90
CA LEU A 150 -20.51 9.69 5.32
C LEU A 150 -19.68 10.36 4.22
N ILE A 151 -20.08 10.17 2.97
CA ILE A 151 -19.35 10.70 1.81
C ILE A 151 -20.22 11.78 1.17
N SER A 152 -19.71 13.02 1.12
CA SER A 152 -20.46 14.12 0.54
C SER A 152 -20.58 13.95 -0.98
N MET A 153 -21.83 13.92 -1.47
CA MET A 153 -22.17 13.77 -2.89
C MET A 153 -22.29 15.10 -3.64
N ARG A 154 -22.15 16.25 -2.96
CA ARG A 154 -22.46 17.56 -3.55
C ARG A 154 -21.26 18.21 -4.23
N HIS A 155 -21.53 18.79 -5.39
CA HIS A 155 -20.64 19.65 -6.16
C HIS A 155 -21.21 21.08 -6.15
N GLY A 156 -20.57 22.02 -5.45
CA GLY A 156 -20.97 23.44 -5.48
C GLY A 156 -20.00 24.35 -4.71
N LYS A 157 -19.96 25.64 -5.07
CA LYS A 157 -19.08 26.67 -4.45
C LYS A 157 -19.27 26.82 -2.93
N ASN A 158 -20.42 26.40 -2.38
CA ASN A 158 -20.77 26.50 -0.95
C ASN A 158 -21.03 25.14 -0.28
N SER A 159 -20.73 24.00 -0.92
CA SER A 159 -20.87 22.69 -0.27
C SER A 159 -19.58 22.37 0.49
N SER A 160 -19.65 22.26 1.82
CA SER A 160 -18.52 21.78 2.62
C SER A 160 -18.11 20.40 2.11
N TRP A 161 -16.85 20.27 1.70
CA TRP A 161 -16.24 18.96 1.55
C TRP A 161 -16.13 18.42 2.96
N SER A 162 -17.12 17.68 3.46
CA SER A 162 -17.02 16.99 4.73
C SER A 162 -17.40 15.54 4.50
N SER A 163 -16.37 14.71 4.30
CA SER A 163 -16.56 13.27 4.37
C SER A 163 -15.96 12.78 5.67
N THR A 164 -16.67 11.92 6.37
CA THR A 164 -16.16 11.24 7.57
C THR A 164 -16.11 9.75 7.33
N ILE A 165 -15.06 9.12 7.85
CA ILE A 165 -14.91 7.67 7.86
C ILE A 165 -14.67 7.22 9.29
N SER A 166 -15.55 6.36 9.78
CA SER A 166 -15.45 5.69 11.06
C SER A 166 -14.79 4.34 10.80
N LEU A 167 -13.55 4.18 11.26
CA LEU A 167 -12.85 2.90 11.18
C LEU A 167 -13.61 1.83 11.97
N ASP A 168 -13.51 0.60 11.49
CA ASP A 168 -13.92 -0.55 12.29
C ASP A 168 -13.04 -0.69 13.54
N GLU A 169 -13.61 -1.15 14.64
CA GLU A 169 -12.92 -1.18 15.93
C GLU A 169 -11.72 -2.15 15.91
N GLU A 170 -11.89 -3.36 15.37
CA GLU A 170 -10.80 -4.34 15.32
C GLU A 170 -9.68 -3.87 14.39
N PHE A 171 -10.05 -3.28 13.25
CA PHE A 171 -9.09 -2.67 12.33
C PHE A 171 -8.34 -1.49 12.98
N TYR A 172 -9.04 -0.64 13.73
CA TYR A 172 -8.44 0.48 14.45
C TYR A 172 -7.47 -0.01 15.53
N GLN A 173 -7.85 -1.00 16.33
CA GLN A 173 -6.97 -1.61 17.34
C GLN A 173 -5.73 -2.26 16.71
N SER A 174 -5.89 -2.92 15.56
CA SER A 174 -4.75 -3.39 14.78
C SER A 174 -3.83 -2.22 14.42
N ILE A 175 -4.36 -1.12 13.85
CA ILE A 175 -3.55 0.04 13.47
C ILE A 175 -2.72 0.58 14.65
N LEU A 176 -3.33 0.71 15.83
CA LEU A 176 -2.62 1.19 17.02
C LEU A 176 -1.45 0.26 17.36
N SER A 177 -1.72 -1.04 17.36
CA SER A 177 -0.81 -2.08 17.86
C SER A 177 0.32 -2.44 16.89
N ASN A 178 0.02 -2.58 15.59
CA ASN A 178 0.92 -3.27 14.65
C ASN A 178 1.19 -2.52 13.34
N ALA A 179 0.65 -1.31 13.13
CA ALA A 179 0.87 -0.57 11.89
C ALA A 179 2.37 -0.33 11.62
N VAL A 180 2.77 -0.54 10.38
CA VAL A 180 4.15 -0.47 9.92
C VAL A 180 4.51 0.98 9.60
N PRO A 181 5.52 1.57 10.25
CA PRO A 181 5.95 2.92 9.91
C PRO A 181 6.59 2.94 8.52
N VAL A 182 6.35 4.00 7.76
CA VAL A 182 6.79 4.18 6.37
C VAL A 182 7.12 5.66 6.12
N SER A 183 7.98 5.94 5.13
CA SER A 183 8.26 7.31 4.71
C SER A 183 7.07 7.87 3.93
N ALA A 184 6.46 8.95 4.42
CA ALA A 184 5.39 9.65 3.72
C ALA A 184 5.83 10.08 2.32
N HIS A 185 7.08 10.53 2.19
CA HIS A 185 7.67 10.97 0.94
C HIS A 185 7.72 9.83 -0.09
N ALA A 186 8.22 8.66 0.30
CA ALA A 186 8.27 7.48 -0.57
C ALA A 186 6.88 7.05 -1.03
N ILE A 187 5.90 6.99 -0.12
CA ILE A 187 4.52 6.61 -0.47
C ILE A 187 3.90 7.60 -1.47
N LYS A 188 4.05 8.91 -1.22
CA LYS A 188 3.55 9.97 -2.10
C LYS A 188 4.16 9.87 -3.49
N ALA A 189 5.48 9.77 -3.58
CA ALA A 189 6.21 9.73 -4.85
C ALA A 189 5.91 8.45 -5.67
N LEU A 190 5.76 7.31 -5.01
CA LEU A 190 5.47 6.02 -5.66
C LEU A 190 3.99 5.83 -6.04
N THR A 191 3.10 6.80 -5.80
CA THR A 191 1.65 6.72 -6.09
C THR A 191 1.31 6.26 -7.52
N LYS A 192 2.18 6.55 -8.50
CA LYS A 192 1.97 6.13 -9.90
C LYS A 192 2.36 4.67 -10.17
N ASN A 193 3.04 4.00 -9.25
CA ASN A 193 3.44 2.60 -9.35
C ASN A 193 3.00 1.81 -8.09
N PRO A 194 1.79 1.23 -8.09
CA PRO A 194 1.24 0.53 -6.93
C PRO A 194 2.12 -0.63 -6.46
N LEU A 195 2.74 -1.36 -7.40
CA LEU A 195 3.65 -2.46 -7.10
C LEU A 195 4.91 -1.98 -6.37
N ALA A 196 5.42 -0.78 -6.69
CA ALA A 196 6.54 -0.18 -5.97
C ALA A 196 6.17 0.21 -4.52
N ILE A 197 4.94 0.72 -4.30
CA ILE A 197 4.44 0.97 -2.94
C ILE A 197 4.34 -0.35 -2.16
N ASP A 198 3.75 -1.37 -2.78
CA ASP A 198 3.58 -2.68 -2.15
C ASP A 198 4.93 -3.29 -1.79
N PHE A 199 5.89 -3.27 -2.71
CA PHE A 199 7.24 -3.77 -2.49
C PHE A 199 7.95 -2.98 -1.37
N TYR A 200 7.88 -1.65 -1.39
CA TYR A 200 8.48 -0.80 -0.35
C TYR A 200 7.92 -1.12 1.04
N CYS A 201 6.60 -1.14 1.18
CA CYS A 201 5.92 -1.45 2.45
C CYS A 201 6.22 -2.87 2.92
N TRP A 202 6.17 -3.84 2.01
CA TRP A 202 6.47 -5.24 2.29
C TRP A 202 7.92 -5.42 2.71
N TRP A 203 8.88 -4.83 1.98
CA TRP A 203 10.29 -4.90 2.32
C TRP A 203 10.55 -4.33 3.71
N ASN A 204 9.98 -3.15 4.01
CA ASN A 204 10.16 -2.48 5.30
C ASN A 204 9.64 -3.33 6.46
N TRP A 205 8.45 -3.92 6.31
CA TRP A 205 7.91 -4.89 7.25
C TRP A 205 8.77 -6.16 7.33
N ARG A 206 9.21 -6.68 6.20
CA ARG A 206 9.91 -7.96 6.09
C ARG A 206 11.24 -7.91 6.79
N VAL A 207 12.09 -6.92 6.52
CA VAL A 207 13.42 -6.79 7.14
C VAL A 207 13.32 -6.56 8.64
N HIS A 208 12.33 -5.79 9.08
CA HIS A 208 12.06 -5.60 10.51
C HIS A 208 11.63 -6.90 11.19
N SER A 209 10.75 -7.68 10.54
CA SER A 209 10.21 -8.93 11.08
C SER A 209 11.15 -10.13 10.90
N MET A 210 12.28 -9.97 10.22
CA MET A 210 13.27 -11.04 10.10
C MET A 210 13.89 -11.30 11.47
N SER A 211 13.77 -12.55 11.93
CA SER A 211 14.41 -13.04 13.18
C SER A 211 15.95 -13.02 13.06
N ARG A 212 16.69 -13.78 13.89
CA ARG A 212 18.16 -13.86 13.78
C ARG A 212 18.69 -14.38 12.44
N ARG A 213 17.81 -14.79 11.51
CA ARG A 213 18.18 -15.17 10.15
C ARG A 213 18.83 -13.99 9.42
N ARG A 214 20.05 -14.21 8.95
CA ARG A 214 20.81 -13.24 8.17
C ARG A 214 20.27 -13.05 6.75
N GLN A 215 19.59 -14.06 6.22
CA GLN A 215 19.08 -14.07 4.85
C GLN A 215 17.82 -14.91 4.76
N ILE A 216 16.91 -14.53 3.86
CA ILE A 216 15.76 -15.33 3.44
C ILE A 216 15.72 -15.44 1.93
N GLU A 217 15.22 -16.57 1.45
CA GLU A 217 14.98 -16.81 0.04
C GLU A 217 13.49 -16.99 -0.19
N ILE A 218 12.96 -16.33 -1.22
CA ILE A 218 11.54 -16.30 -1.52
C ILE A 218 11.36 -16.68 -2.98
N PRO A 219 10.72 -17.82 -3.29
CA PRO A 219 10.44 -18.22 -4.65
C PRO A 219 9.68 -17.13 -5.41
N LEU A 220 10.07 -16.89 -6.65
CA LEU A 220 9.46 -15.87 -7.51
C LEU A 220 7.98 -16.18 -7.77
N ASP A 221 7.61 -17.46 -7.83
CA ASP A 221 6.21 -17.87 -7.99
C ASP A 221 5.36 -17.53 -6.74
N ALA A 222 5.94 -17.64 -5.54
CA ALA A 222 5.27 -17.19 -4.32
C ALA A 222 5.12 -15.65 -4.28
N LEU A 223 6.14 -14.91 -4.72
CA LEU A 223 6.08 -13.45 -4.87
C LEU A 223 5.05 -13.03 -5.92
N LYS A 224 4.91 -13.79 -7.00
CA LYS A 224 3.91 -13.53 -8.03
C LYS A 224 2.50 -13.68 -7.49
N LEU A 225 2.23 -14.78 -6.78
CA LEU A 225 0.94 -15.00 -6.12
C LEU A 225 0.64 -13.92 -5.07
N GLN A 226 1.67 -13.40 -4.40
CA GLN A 226 1.54 -12.27 -3.48
C GLN A 226 1.28 -10.96 -4.23
N PHE A 227 2.19 -10.47 -5.06
CA PHE A 227 2.12 -9.10 -5.59
C PHE A 227 1.31 -8.92 -6.88
N SER A 228 1.05 -9.99 -7.65
CA SER A 228 0.50 -9.86 -8.99
C SER A 228 -0.23 -11.11 -9.47
N SER A 229 -1.50 -11.23 -9.11
CA SER A 229 -2.38 -12.30 -9.62
C SER A 229 -2.72 -12.15 -11.11
N GLU A 230 -2.50 -10.97 -11.71
CA GLU A 230 -2.94 -10.67 -13.08
C GLU A 230 -1.85 -10.87 -14.15
N THR A 231 -0.57 -10.86 -13.78
CA THR A 231 0.51 -11.04 -14.76
C THR A 231 0.66 -12.52 -15.11
N LYS A 232 0.34 -12.90 -16.36
CA LYS A 232 0.40 -14.30 -16.79
C LYS A 232 1.83 -14.84 -16.80
N GLU A 233 2.77 -14.10 -17.38
CA GLU A 233 4.15 -14.58 -17.57
C GLU A 233 5.05 -14.28 -16.37
N ARG A 234 5.75 -15.33 -15.89
CA ARG A 234 6.73 -15.20 -14.79
C ARG A 234 7.84 -14.19 -15.11
N ARG A 235 8.32 -14.17 -16.36
CA ARG A 235 9.38 -13.26 -16.82
C ARG A 235 8.95 -11.80 -16.77
N ASP A 236 7.73 -11.49 -17.21
CA ASP A 236 7.19 -10.13 -17.14
C ASP A 236 6.98 -9.69 -15.69
N PHE A 237 6.45 -10.59 -14.84
CA PHE A 237 6.31 -10.31 -13.41
C PHE A 237 7.66 -9.99 -12.76
N ARG A 238 8.68 -10.81 -13.00
CA ARG A 238 10.04 -10.57 -12.51
C ARG A 238 10.53 -9.17 -12.87
N ARG A 239 10.44 -8.81 -14.16
CA ARG A 239 10.87 -7.49 -14.65
C ARG A 239 10.14 -6.35 -13.95
N LYS A 240 8.83 -6.48 -13.75
CA LYS A 240 8.01 -5.49 -13.04
C LYS A 240 8.41 -5.37 -11.56
N LEU A 241 8.66 -6.50 -10.89
CA LEU A 241 9.06 -6.53 -9.49
C LEU A 241 10.48 -5.99 -9.28
N GLU A 242 11.43 -6.32 -10.15
CA GLU A 242 12.78 -5.74 -10.15
C GLU A 242 12.72 -4.22 -10.33
N ASN A 243 11.93 -3.75 -11.30
CA ASN A 243 11.72 -2.32 -11.50
C ASN A 243 11.06 -1.66 -10.27
N ALA A 244 10.09 -2.32 -9.64
CA ALA A 244 9.46 -1.83 -8.42
C ALA A 244 10.46 -1.71 -7.25
N ALA A 245 11.37 -2.68 -7.11
CA ALA A 245 12.45 -2.64 -6.12
C ALA A 245 13.44 -1.50 -6.39
N ILE A 246 13.82 -1.28 -7.66
CA ILE A 246 14.69 -0.15 -8.07
C ILE A 246 14.03 1.19 -7.74
N LEU A 247 12.74 1.35 -8.07
CA LEU A 247 12.00 2.58 -7.75
C LEU A 247 11.92 2.81 -6.23
N ALA A 248 11.70 1.75 -5.45
CA ALA A 248 11.68 1.84 -4.00
C ALA A 248 13.07 2.19 -3.42
N SER A 249 14.15 1.65 -4.00
CA SER A 249 15.52 1.92 -3.52
C SER A 249 16.00 3.34 -3.73
N ILE A 250 15.36 4.12 -4.60
CA ILE A 250 15.61 5.57 -4.74
C ILE A 250 15.40 6.28 -3.39
N PHE A 251 14.45 5.83 -2.58
CA PHE A 251 14.12 6.43 -1.29
C PHE A 251 14.87 5.81 -0.11
N HIS A 252 15.47 4.63 -0.28
CA HIS A 252 16.26 3.97 0.76
C HIS A 252 17.23 2.97 0.13
N HIS A 253 18.51 3.33 0.09
CA HIS A 253 19.55 2.55 -0.58
C HIS A 253 19.72 1.12 -0.06
N GLU A 254 19.41 0.86 1.22
CA GLU A 254 19.46 -0.49 1.79
C GLU A 254 18.50 -1.46 1.11
N ILE A 255 17.43 -0.98 0.47
CA ILE A 255 16.56 -1.83 -0.35
C ILE A 255 17.37 -2.46 -1.48
N PHE A 256 18.21 -1.68 -2.16
CA PHE A 256 19.08 -2.18 -3.22
C PHE A 256 20.15 -3.12 -2.66
N ASN A 257 20.83 -2.72 -1.58
CA ASN A 257 21.92 -3.50 -0.98
C ASN A 257 21.46 -4.85 -0.43
N SER A 258 20.22 -4.95 0.04
CA SER A 258 19.68 -6.15 0.67
C SER A 258 18.89 -7.06 -0.28
N THR A 259 18.55 -6.61 -1.49
CA THR A 259 17.65 -7.31 -2.41
C THR A 259 18.41 -7.86 -3.62
N LEU A 260 18.49 -9.19 -3.73
CA LEU A 260 19.15 -9.87 -4.85
C LEU A 260 18.17 -10.77 -5.61
N PHE A 261 17.91 -10.43 -6.88
CA PHE A 261 17.04 -11.24 -7.74
C PHE A 261 17.85 -12.32 -8.49
N GLN A 262 17.62 -13.60 -8.19
CA GLN A 262 18.13 -14.76 -8.93
C GLN A 262 17.04 -15.39 -9.80
N SER A 263 17.38 -16.19 -10.81
CA SER A 263 16.48 -16.65 -11.89
C SER A 263 15.04 -17.04 -11.45
N ASP A 264 14.90 -17.74 -10.32
CA ASP A 264 13.65 -18.27 -9.79
C ASP A 264 13.28 -17.78 -8.38
N LYS A 265 14.07 -16.89 -7.77
CA LYS A 265 13.85 -16.43 -6.39
C LYS A 265 14.37 -15.02 -6.14
N LEU A 266 13.83 -14.40 -5.10
CA LEU A 266 14.37 -13.19 -4.50
C LEU A 266 15.06 -13.54 -3.18
N ILE A 267 16.25 -13.01 -2.99
CA ILE A 267 17.00 -13.11 -1.76
C ILE A 267 16.92 -11.76 -1.04
N ILE A 268 16.58 -11.80 0.25
CA ILE A 268 16.64 -10.62 1.14
C ILE A 268 17.63 -10.88 2.26
N THR A 269 18.64 -10.02 2.35
CA THR A 269 19.60 -9.99 3.46
C THR A 269 19.07 -9.08 4.56
N LYS A 270 19.24 -9.48 5.82
CA LYS A 270 18.79 -8.69 6.97
C LYS A 270 19.55 -7.35 6.99
N THR A 271 18.79 -6.27 7.12
CA THR A 271 19.29 -4.89 7.26
C THR A 271 18.28 -4.05 8.06
N ASN A 272 18.56 -2.76 8.22
CA ASN A 272 17.69 -1.82 8.88
C ASN A 272 16.53 -1.38 7.97
N PRO A 273 15.28 -1.36 8.48
CA PRO A 273 14.17 -0.77 7.76
C PRO A 273 14.44 0.73 7.48
N HIS A 274 13.76 1.29 6.48
CA HIS A 274 13.82 2.73 6.19
C HIS A 274 13.31 3.51 7.39
N ILE A 275 12.13 3.15 7.90
CA ILE A 275 11.62 3.69 9.16
C ILE A 275 11.45 2.53 10.14
N ALA A 276 12.16 2.60 11.27
CA ALA A 276 12.04 1.60 12.33
C ALA A 276 10.78 1.81 13.18
N PRO A 277 10.08 0.74 13.59
CA PRO A 277 9.07 0.81 14.64
C PRO A 277 9.69 1.37 15.92
N LYS A 278 8.97 2.29 16.55
CA LYS A 278 9.28 2.81 17.89
C LYS A 278 8.56 1.98 18.94
#